data_AF-A0A9X4FHE3-F1
#
_entry.id   AF-A0A9X4FHE3-F1
#
_cell.length_a   1.000
_cell.length_b   1.000
_cell.length_c   1.000
_cell.angle_alpha   90.00
_cell.angle_beta   90.00
_cell.angle_gamma   90.00
#
_symmetry.space_group_name_H-M   'P 1'
#
loop_
_entity.id
_entity.type
_entity.pdbx_description
1 polymer ?
#
loop_
_entity_poly.entity_id
_entity_poly.type
_entity_poly.pdbx_seq_one_letter_code
_entity_poly.pdbx_strand_id
1 'polypeptide(L)'
;MSRKHLLADISATLKSIGLTQNSTKQPFTFQSNVRYSSTLLPEKNDYAHFIVYTPQGSLQIAAKYQETSGTAIEKLAYTAMDAANSEHQEYLVVCGGQELLKHNRAVTFLNSRKDMAPKLHALEVSELSERLLGYFDVA
;
A
#
# COMPACT_ATOMS: atom_id res chain seq x y z
N MET A 1 -4.37 17.56 4.84
CA MET A 1 -3.24 16.63 5.11
C MET A 1 -2.24 16.77 3.94
N SER A 2 -1.17 15.98 3.80
CA SER A 2 -0.38 15.97 2.54
C SER A 2 0.09 14.55 2.24
N ARG A 3 0.47 14.25 1.00
CA ARG A 3 1.09 12.96 0.66
C ARG A 3 2.33 12.67 1.50
N LYS A 4 3.13 13.70 1.80
CA LYS A 4 4.32 13.56 2.67
C LYS A 4 3.93 13.17 4.10
N HIS A 5 2.86 13.76 4.63
CA HIS A 5 2.34 13.39 5.95
C HIS A 5 1.82 11.96 5.94
N LEU A 6 1.04 11.56 4.93
CA LEU A 6 0.57 10.17 4.80
C LEU A 6 1.71 9.15 4.79
N LEU A 7 2.78 9.42 4.03
CA LEU A 7 3.97 8.55 4.02
C LEU A 7 4.69 8.52 5.36
N ALA A 8 4.75 9.65 6.07
CA ALA A 8 5.32 9.72 7.41
C ALA A 8 4.49 8.92 8.42
N ASP A 9 3.16 9.02 8.35
CA ASP A 9 2.22 8.30 9.22
C ASP A 9 2.30 6.78 8.99
N ILE A 10 2.37 6.35 7.72
CA ILE A 10 2.63 4.95 7.37
C ILE A 10 3.97 4.49 7.96
N SER A 11 5.05 5.25 7.74
CA SER A 11 6.37 4.89 8.26
C SER A 11 6.40 4.83 9.79
N ALA A 12 5.72 5.75 10.47
CA ALA A 12 5.59 5.77 11.92
C ALA A 12 4.82 4.54 12.41
N THR A 13 3.74 4.16 11.72
CA THR A 13 2.94 2.97 12.03
C THR A 13 3.78 1.68 11.89
N LEU A 14 4.57 1.55 10.81
CA LEU A 14 5.46 0.40 10.63
C LEU A 14 6.47 0.28 11.78
N LYS A 15 7.02 1.41 12.24
CA LYS A 15 7.96 1.43 13.37
C LYS A 15 7.28 1.13 14.70
N SER A 16 6.05 1.63 14.91
CA SER A 16 5.34 1.45 16.19
C SER A 16 4.93 0.00 16.43
N ILE A 17 4.69 -0.78 15.38
CA ILE A 17 4.42 -2.22 15.47
C ILE A 17 5.71 -3.06 15.48
N GLY A 18 6.88 -2.44 15.60
CA GLY A 18 8.16 -3.12 15.83
C GLY A 18 9.00 -3.41 14.59
N LEU A 19 8.64 -2.93 13.39
CA LEU A 19 9.48 -3.16 12.21
C LEU A 19 10.68 -2.21 12.18
N THR A 20 11.82 -2.75 11.73
CA THR A 20 13.03 -1.98 11.50
C THR A 20 13.19 -1.62 10.03
N GLN A 21 13.47 -0.34 9.73
CA GLN A 21 13.77 0.07 8.37
C GLN A 21 15.19 -0.34 7.97
N ASN A 22 15.35 -1.25 7.02
CA ASN A 22 16.65 -1.65 6.47
C ASN A 22 16.46 -2.38 5.12
N SER A 23 17.54 -2.84 4.50
CA SER A 23 17.53 -3.54 3.21
C SER A 23 17.77 -5.05 3.28
N THR A 24 17.69 -5.66 4.47
CA THR A 24 18.06 -7.08 4.65
C THR A 24 17.00 -8.05 4.12
N LYS A 25 15.77 -7.56 3.87
CA LYS A 25 14.61 -8.34 3.44
C LYS A 25 14.22 -9.47 4.43
N GLN A 26 14.68 -9.37 5.67
CA GLN A 26 14.35 -10.32 6.73
C GLN A 26 12.98 -10.02 7.34
N PRO A 27 12.29 -11.00 7.94
CA PRO A 27 11.07 -10.74 8.69
C PRO A 27 11.25 -9.61 9.72
N PHE A 28 10.17 -8.88 9.99
CA PHE A 28 10.15 -7.70 10.87
C PHE A 28 10.99 -6.52 10.36
N THR A 29 11.16 -6.43 9.04
CA THR A 29 11.84 -5.28 8.40
C THR A 29 10.98 -4.65 7.33
N PHE A 30 11.28 -3.39 6.98
CA PHE A 30 10.67 -2.75 5.83
C PHE A 30 11.67 -1.88 5.06
N GLN A 31 11.42 -1.74 3.76
CA GLN A 31 12.09 -0.82 2.87
C GLN A 31 11.11 0.29 2.46
N SER A 32 11.65 1.45 2.13
CA SER A 32 10.88 2.58 1.61
C SER A 32 11.41 3.00 0.25
N ASN A 33 10.53 3.46 -0.64
CA ASN A 33 10.88 3.95 -1.98
C ASN A 33 11.66 2.91 -2.80
N VAL A 34 11.14 1.68 -2.86
CA VAL A 34 11.80 0.57 -3.56
C VAL A 34 11.45 0.62 -5.03
N ARG A 35 12.48 0.67 -5.86
CA ARG A 35 12.36 0.64 -7.32
C ARG A 35 12.10 -0.78 -7.81
N TYR A 36 11.16 -0.94 -8.72
CA TYR A 36 10.90 -2.19 -9.44
C TYR A 36 10.60 -1.90 -10.92
N SER A 37 10.79 -2.90 -11.78
CA SER A 37 10.42 -2.79 -13.19
C SER A 37 8.92 -2.64 -13.30
N SER A 38 8.44 -1.63 -14.02
CA SER A 38 7.01 -1.40 -14.16
C SER A 38 6.36 -2.60 -14.83
N THR A 39 5.31 -3.11 -14.20
CA THR A 39 4.54 -4.24 -14.73
C THR A 39 3.65 -3.83 -15.91
N LEU A 40 3.38 -2.52 -16.04
CA LEU A 40 2.53 -1.95 -17.09
C LEU A 40 3.33 -1.37 -18.25
N LEU A 41 4.55 -0.86 -17.99
CA LEU A 41 5.39 -0.19 -18.97
C LEU A 41 6.81 -0.75 -18.89
N PRO A 42 7.17 -1.83 -19.62
CA PRO A 42 8.41 -2.59 -19.44
C PRO A 42 9.71 -1.76 -19.49
N GLU A 43 9.70 -0.64 -20.19
CA GLU A 43 10.86 0.28 -20.31
C GLU A 43 10.97 1.27 -19.14
N LYS A 44 10.01 1.27 -18.21
CA LYS A 44 9.93 2.17 -17.07
C LYS A 44 10.12 1.43 -15.77
N ASN A 45 10.45 2.20 -14.75
CA ASN A 45 10.52 1.71 -13.39
C ASN A 45 9.44 2.40 -12.57
N ASP A 46 8.76 1.61 -11.76
CA ASP A 46 7.83 2.08 -10.75
C ASP A 46 8.50 2.02 -9.36
N TYR A 47 7.82 2.60 -8.38
CA TYR A 47 8.32 2.71 -7.01
C TYR A 47 7.24 2.30 -6.03
N ALA A 48 7.54 1.25 -5.26
CA ALA A 48 6.76 0.87 -4.09
C ALA A 48 7.07 1.88 -2.99
N HIS A 49 6.03 2.45 -2.35
CA HIS A 49 6.27 3.37 -1.24
C HIS A 49 6.90 2.64 -0.08
N PHE A 50 6.40 1.43 0.23
CA PHE A 50 7.04 0.52 1.16
C PHE A 50 6.95 -0.94 0.70
N ILE A 51 7.96 -1.72 1.06
CA ILE A 51 7.89 -3.18 1.05
C ILE A 51 8.11 -3.62 2.49
N VAL A 52 7.19 -4.42 3.02
CA VAL A 52 7.25 -4.95 4.38
C VAL A 52 7.50 -6.45 4.30
N TYR A 53 8.44 -6.91 5.12
CA TYR A 53 8.82 -8.31 5.23
C TYR A 53 8.27 -8.87 6.54
N THR A 54 7.36 -9.82 6.39
CA THR A 54 6.65 -10.51 7.48
C THR A 54 7.14 -11.97 7.55
N PRO A 55 6.88 -12.70 8.65
CA PRO A 55 7.11 -14.13 8.72
C PRO A 55 6.36 -14.93 7.64
N GLN A 56 5.20 -14.45 7.20
CA GLN A 56 4.33 -15.12 6.21
C GLN A 56 4.70 -14.78 4.76
N GLY A 57 5.63 -13.85 4.54
CA GLY A 57 6.01 -13.37 3.21
C GLY A 57 6.24 -11.86 3.18
N SER A 58 6.09 -11.28 2.00
CA SER A 58 6.27 -9.84 1.76
C SER A 58 4.97 -9.19 1.31
N LEU A 59 4.79 -7.93 1.67
CA LEU A 59 3.67 -7.13 1.24
C LEU A 59 4.14 -5.78 0.72
N GLN A 60 3.49 -5.30 -0.33
CA GLN A 60 3.73 -3.99 -0.91
C GLN A 60 2.71 -2.99 -0.37
N ILE A 61 3.17 -1.80 0.00
CA ILE A 61 2.29 -0.70 0.42
C ILE A 61 2.38 0.44 -0.61
N ALA A 62 1.23 0.83 -1.14
CA ALA A 62 1.05 1.99 -1.98
C ALA A 62 0.18 3.04 -1.28
N ALA A 63 0.71 4.23 -1.07
CA ALA A 63 -0.01 5.39 -0.58
C ALA A 63 -0.71 6.14 -1.72
N LYS A 64 -2.01 6.35 -1.59
CA LYS A 64 -2.82 7.16 -2.53
C LYS A 64 -3.41 8.35 -1.77
N TYR A 65 -3.15 9.55 -2.28
CA TYR A 65 -3.51 10.80 -1.63
C TYR A 65 -4.16 11.77 -2.60
N GLN A 66 -5.26 12.41 -2.20
CA GLN A 66 -5.86 13.52 -2.94
C GLN A 66 -6.69 14.45 -2.05
N GLU A 67 -6.41 15.75 -2.15
CA GLU A 67 -7.13 16.80 -1.40
C GLU A 67 -8.13 17.58 -2.27
N THR A 68 -7.92 17.63 -3.60
CA THR A 68 -8.74 18.42 -4.53
C THR A 68 -9.65 17.55 -5.38
N SER A 69 -10.85 18.05 -5.70
CA SER A 69 -11.84 17.34 -6.52
C SER A 69 -11.31 17.05 -7.94
N GLY A 70 -11.52 15.83 -8.46
CA GLY A 70 -11.08 15.44 -9.82
C GLY A 70 -11.11 13.93 -10.10
N THR A 71 -10.61 13.52 -11.29
CA THR A 71 -10.68 12.16 -11.90
C THR A 71 -9.82 11.07 -11.23
N ALA A 72 -9.71 11.07 -9.90
CA ALA A 72 -8.81 10.13 -9.24
C ALA A 72 -9.30 8.69 -9.23
N ILE A 73 -10.62 8.45 -9.19
CA ILE A 73 -11.15 7.07 -9.17
C ILE A 73 -10.72 6.29 -10.42
N GLU A 74 -10.71 6.92 -11.60
CA GLU A 74 -10.22 6.28 -12.82
C GLU A 74 -8.73 5.93 -12.72
N LYS A 75 -7.93 6.81 -12.10
CA LYS A 75 -6.50 6.54 -11.84
C LYS A 75 -6.27 5.44 -10.80
N LEU A 76 -7.26 5.14 -9.95
CA LEU A 76 -7.20 4.00 -9.03
C LEU A 76 -7.30 2.66 -9.77
N ALA A 77 -7.87 2.61 -10.99
CA ALA A 77 -7.90 1.39 -11.78
C ALA A 77 -6.49 0.85 -12.09
N TYR A 78 -5.54 1.74 -12.40
CA TYR A 78 -4.13 1.36 -12.57
C TYR A 78 -3.50 0.80 -11.29
N THR A 79 -4.00 1.20 -10.12
CA THR A 79 -3.51 0.67 -8.84
C THR A 79 -3.94 -0.78 -8.67
N ALA A 80 -5.16 -1.13 -9.10
CA ALA A 80 -5.61 -2.51 -9.07
C ALA A 80 -4.86 -3.38 -10.08
N MET A 81 -4.51 -2.84 -11.26
CA MET A 81 -3.67 -3.56 -12.23
C MET A 81 -2.24 -3.76 -11.72
N ASP A 82 -1.62 -2.74 -11.14
CA ASP A 82 -0.29 -2.85 -10.51
C ASP A 82 -0.30 -3.87 -9.37
N ALA A 83 -1.35 -3.86 -8.54
CA ALA A 83 -1.52 -4.86 -7.50
C ALA A 83 -1.67 -6.28 -8.05
N ALA A 84 -2.43 -6.49 -9.13
CA ALA A 84 -2.56 -7.81 -9.76
C ALA A 84 -1.20 -8.36 -10.21
N ASN A 85 -0.31 -7.49 -10.70
CA ASN A 85 0.99 -7.87 -11.25
C ASN A 85 2.16 -7.83 -10.25
N SER A 86 1.96 -7.29 -9.04
CA SER A 86 3.00 -7.23 -8.01
C SER A 86 3.56 -8.65 -7.72
N GLU A 87 4.84 -8.78 -7.36
CA GLU A 87 5.42 -10.08 -6.96
C GLU A 87 5.13 -10.43 -5.50
N HIS A 88 4.66 -9.46 -4.71
CA HIS A 88 4.41 -9.62 -3.28
C HIS A 88 3.10 -10.36 -3.02
N GLN A 89 3.03 -11.07 -1.89
CA GLN A 89 1.86 -11.87 -1.50
C GLN A 89 0.63 -11.00 -1.29
N GLU A 90 0.82 -9.81 -0.73
CA GLU A 90 -0.24 -8.87 -0.39
C GLU A 90 0.09 -7.47 -0.92
N TYR A 91 -0.95 -6.72 -1.26
CA TYR A 91 -0.82 -5.35 -1.77
C TYR A 91 -1.77 -4.42 -1.02
N LEU A 92 -1.23 -3.63 -0.10
CA LEU A 92 -2.00 -2.69 0.69
C LEU A 92 -2.02 -1.30 0.02
N VAL A 93 -3.21 -0.78 -0.23
CA VAL A 93 -3.40 0.61 -0.67
C VAL A 93 -3.85 1.46 0.50
N VAL A 94 -2.95 2.29 1.01
CA VAL A 94 -3.28 3.22 2.11
C VAL A 94 -3.81 4.51 1.52
N CYS A 95 -5.09 4.76 1.74
CA CYS A 95 -5.82 5.92 1.23
C CYS A 95 -5.73 7.09 2.22
N GLY A 96 -5.54 8.31 1.70
CA GLY A 96 -5.57 9.52 2.49
C GLY A 96 -6.03 10.74 1.69
N GLY A 97 -6.30 11.83 2.41
CA GLY A 97 -6.81 13.08 1.82
C GLY A 97 -8.34 13.10 1.72
N GLN A 98 -8.91 14.30 1.88
CA GLN A 98 -10.35 14.45 2.10
C GLN A 98 -11.19 13.94 0.93
N GLU A 99 -10.75 14.18 -0.31
CA GLU A 99 -11.52 13.82 -1.50
C GLU A 99 -11.47 12.31 -1.78
N LEU A 100 -10.33 11.67 -1.52
CA LEU A 100 -10.16 10.23 -1.75
C LEU A 100 -10.92 9.41 -0.69
N LEU A 101 -10.95 9.91 0.55
CA LEU A 101 -11.70 9.30 1.67
C LEU A 101 -13.17 9.71 1.72
N LYS A 102 -13.61 10.65 0.88
CA LYS A 102 -14.98 11.13 0.85
C LYS A 102 -15.96 9.97 0.61
N HIS A 103 -16.84 9.75 1.58
CA HIS A 103 -17.80 8.63 1.59
C HIS A 103 -17.14 7.25 1.38
N ASN A 104 -15.88 7.09 1.81
CA ASN A 104 -15.10 5.87 1.66
C ASN A 104 -15.01 5.34 0.21
N ARG A 105 -15.16 6.23 -0.78
CA ARG A 105 -15.32 5.85 -2.19
C ARG A 105 -14.11 5.15 -2.77
N ALA A 106 -12.89 5.63 -2.47
CA ALA A 106 -11.68 5.03 -3.01
C ALA A 106 -11.41 3.64 -2.44
N VAL A 107 -11.57 3.47 -1.12
CA VAL A 107 -11.44 2.18 -0.45
C VAL A 107 -12.46 1.20 -0.99
N THR A 108 -13.73 1.61 -1.09
CA THR A 108 -14.81 0.77 -1.65
C THR A 108 -14.53 0.39 -3.10
N PHE A 109 -14.13 1.36 -3.93
CA PHE A 109 -13.82 1.13 -5.34
C PHE A 109 -12.66 0.15 -5.53
N LEU A 110 -11.58 0.31 -4.76
CA LEU A 110 -10.42 -0.57 -4.86
C LEU A 110 -10.74 -1.97 -4.34
N ASN A 111 -11.41 -2.08 -3.19
CA ASN A 111 -11.81 -3.37 -2.64
C ASN A 111 -12.90 -4.07 -3.46
N SER A 112 -13.63 -3.37 -4.33
CA SER A 112 -14.53 -4.02 -5.28
C SER A 112 -13.79 -4.63 -6.49
N ARG A 113 -12.47 -4.45 -6.61
CA ARG A 113 -11.62 -5.01 -7.70
C ARG A 113 -10.92 -6.31 -7.32
N LYS A 114 -11.43 -7.01 -6.30
CA LYS A 114 -10.88 -8.30 -5.84
C LYS A 114 -10.94 -9.41 -6.88
N ASP A 115 -11.87 -9.31 -7.82
CA ASP A 115 -11.96 -10.17 -9.01
C ASP A 115 -10.68 -10.11 -9.86
N MET A 116 -10.11 -8.92 -10.03
CA MET A 116 -8.89 -8.68 -10.80
C MET A 116 -7.62 -8.79 -9.94
N ALA A 117 -7.66 -8.31 -8.70
CA ALA A 117 -6.51 -8.28 -7.80
C ALA A 117 -6.90 -8.83 -6.42
N PRO A 118 -6.97 -10.17 -6.24
CA PRO A 118 -7.41 -10.79 -4.99
C PRO A 118 -6.61 -10.38 -3.76
N LYS A 119 -5.32 -10.06 -3.94
CA LYS A 119 -4.40 -9.61 -2.89
C LYS A 119 -4.41 -8.10 -2.60
N LEU A 120 -5.20 -7.32 -3.36
CA LEU A 120 -5.31 -5.88 -3.11
C LEU A 120 -6.19 -5.62 -1.90
N HIS A 121 -5.73 -4.89 -0.90
CA HIS A 121 -6.56 -4.39 0.20
C HIS A 121 -6.39 -2.88 0.33
N ALA A 122 -7.45 -2.13 0.09
CA ALA A 122 -7.48 -0.71 0.37
C ALA A 122 -7.99 -0.44 1.79
N LEU A 123 -7.38 0.53 2.47
CA LEU A 123 -7.67 0.87 3.86
C LEU A 123 -7.20 2.31 4.18
N GLU A 124 -7.70 2.86 5.27
CA GLU A 124 -7.23 4.12 5.85
C GLU A 124 -5.98 3.91 6.71
N VAL A 125 -5.15 4.95 6.87
CA VAL A 125 -3.91 4.84 7.66
C VAL A 125 -4.17 4.40 9.11
N SER A 126 -5.32 4.73 9.68
CA SER A 126 -5.75 4.31 11.02
C SER A 126 -5.95 2.80 11.14
N GLU A 127 -6.29 2.11 10.05
CA GLU A 127 -6.55 0.66 10.01
C GLU A 127 -5.27 -0.14 9.72
N LEU A 128 -4.19 0.54 9.31
CA LEU A 128 -2.96 -0.11 8.84
C LEU A 128 -2.31 -0.97 9.93
N SER A 129 -2.25 -0.46 11.17
CA SER A 129 -1.62 -1.16 12.29
C SER A 129 -2.30 -2.51 12.55
N GLU A 130 -3.62 -2.51 12.70
CA GLU A 130 -4.41 -3.72 12.94
C GLU A 130 -4.29 -4.71 11.78
N ARG A 131 -4.38 -4.22 10.53
CA ARG A 131 -4.22 -5.08 9.36
C ARG A 131 -2.86 -5.75 9.31
N LEU A 132 -1.80 -5.04 9.72
CA LEU A 132 -0.44 -5.56 9.68
C LEU A 132 -0.19 -6.61 10.77
N LEU A 133 -0.73 -6.44 11.97
CA LEU A 133 -0.57 -7.39 13.07
C LEU A 133 -1.00 -8.81 12.67
N GLY A 134 -2.05 -8.95 11.86
CA GLY A 134 -2.50 -10.25 11.34
C GLY A 134 -1.48 -11.02 10.50
N TYR A 135 -0.41 -10.37 10.00
CA TYR A 135 0.69 -11.04 9.29
C TYR A 135 1.88 -11.40 10.18
N PHE A 136 1.91 -10.89 11.42
CA PHE A 136 2.96 -11.13 12.40
C PHE A 136 2.53 -12.09 13.50
N ASP A 137 1.22 -12.20 13.75
CA ASP A 137 0.65 -13.22 14.62
C ASP A 137 0.72 -14.57 13.91
N VAL A 138 1.72 -15.36 14.27
CA VAL A 138 1.80 -16.78 13.95
C VAL A 138 0.96 -17.50 15.00
N ALA A 139 -0.23 -17.97 14.62
CA ALA A 139 -0.92 -19.01 15.37
C ALA A 139 -0.25 -20.37 15.10
#